data_AF-A0A1V5XRL5-F1
#
_entry.id   AF-A0A1V5XRL5-F1
#
_cell.length_a   1.000
_cell.length_b   1.000
_cell.length_c   1.000
_cell.angle_alpha   90.00
_cell.angle_beta   90.00
_cell.angle_gamma   90.00
#
_symmetry.space_group_name_H-M   'P 1'
#
loop_
_entity.id
_entity.type
_entity.pdbx_description
1 polymer ?
#
loop_
_entity_poly.entity_id
_entity_poly.type
_entity_poly.pdbx_seq_one_letter_code
_entity_poly.pdbx_strand_id
1 'polypeptide(L)'
;MKKYLKIVSVWLASIIVAVGLAVAISPAGAQITNPNFWRKTGNAVYLINPSWTLGDSSHPIPEMTVTTATITGISSGDLLPSANNTYDMGAFGSAWKDVYASGTILGDKLLVGVGSVGAPSVAFAGDDDTGIFSVSTGNVGLVSNGSEKFRVGGNNVTMADIVPSTDNTRDLGSSAFTYAESHVQDAYVYDTLNTGSWKSATDPGSPYPFMSFPLSATPAAGTRNNAIISMGSSYMMSFYGENTGAANAVKNRSVNIHAPRFKFGQANVTNYMYIGTTDGCGALTFSTSSTYPTLTPTSTSFCL
;
A
#
# COMPACT_ATOMS: atom_id res chain seq x y z
N MET A 1 -63.40 79.71 52.89
CA MET A 1 -63.92 78.43 52.37
C MET A 1 -63.18 78.11 51.08
N LYS A 2 -62.57 76.90 51.01
CA LYS A 2 -61.70 76.35 49.94
C LYS A 2 -60.29 76.96 49.83
N LYS A 3 -59.18 76.22 49.78
CA LYS A 3 -58.71 74.94 50.36
C LYS A 3 -57.23 74.85 49.90
N TYR A 4 -56.28 74.66 50.82
CA TYR A 4 -54.92 74.22 50.51
C TYR A 4 -54.95 72.80 49.89
N LEU A 5 -54.22 72.58 48.77
CA LEU A 5 -53.77 71.33 48.10
C LEU A 5 -53.74 71.61 46.59
N LYS A 6 -52.65 71.57 45.82
CA LYS A 6 -51.52 70.64 45.82
C LYS A 6 -50.23 71.35 45.40
N ILE A 7 -49.22 71.28 46.27
CA ILE A 7 -47.81 71.18 45.88
C ILE A 7 -47.63 69.78 45.26
N VAL A 8 -46.65 69.65 44.35
CA VAL A 8 -46.22 68.45 43.61
C VAL A 8 -46.94 68.20 42.28
N SER A 9 -46.43 68.80 41.20
CA SER A 9 -46.04 68.07 39.96
C SER A 9 -45.40 69.04 38.93
N VAL A 10 -44.32 69.74 39.33
CA VAL A 10 -43.44 70.49 38.41
C VAL A 10 -42.31 69.59 37.85
N TRP A 11 -42.33 68.29 38.16
CA TRP A 11 -41.37 67.32 37.63
C TRP A 11 -42.09 66.01 37.30
N LEU A 12 -42.90 65.99 36.24
CA LEU A 12 -43.21 64.76 35.50
C LEU A 12 -43.78 65.04 34.10
N ALA A 13 -43.35 66.11 33.44
CA ALA A 13 -43.32 66.15 31.98
C ALA A 13 -42.00 65.50 31.52
N SER A 14 -41.80 64.26 31.95
CA SER A 14 -40.68 63.43 31.54
C SER A 14 -40.89 63.09 30.07
N ILE A 15 -40.11 63.75 29.20
CA ILE A 15 -39.48 63.20 27.99
C ILE A 15 -40.20 61.95 27.45
N ILE A 16 -41.36 62.16 26.84
CA ILE A 16 -41.94 61.28 25.83
C ILE A 16 -42.54 62.20 24.77
N VAL A 17 -41.69 63.05 24.18
CA VAL A 17 -41.99 63.69 22.91
C VAL A 17 -41.38 62.81 21.84
N ALA A 18 -42.27 62.34 20.97
CA ALA A 18 -42.00 61.86 19.62
C ALA A 18 -41.03 60.68 19.47
N VAL A 19 -41.58 59.60 18.92
CA VAL A 19 -40.91 58.65 18.04
C VAL A 19 -39.91 59.42 17.16
N GLY A 20 -38.65 59.34 17.57
CA GLY A 20 -37.59 60.23 17.15
C GLY A 20 -36.38 59.78 17.94
N LEU A 21 -35.87 58.63 17.53
CA LEU A 21 -34.61 58.06 17.94
C LEU A 21 -33.58 59.20 18.03
N ALA A 22 -33.32 59.72 19.23
CA ALA A 22 -32.10 60.45 19.50
C ALA A 22 -30.99 59.42 19.45
N VAL A 23 -30.59 59.04 18.23
CA VAL A 23 -29.24 58.58 18.00
C VAL A 23 -28.40 59.79 18.38
N ALA A 24 -27.89 59.79 19.61
CA ALA A 24 -26.59 60.39 19.82
C ALA A 24 -25.72 59.78 18.71
N ILE A 25 -25.40 60.57 17.69
CA ILE A 25 -24.47 60.18 16.64
C ILE A 25 -23.17 60.02 17.41
N SER A 26 -22.96 58.80 17.86
CA SER A 26 -21.80 58.45 18.63
C SER A 26 -20.65 58.71 17.64
N PRO A 27 -19.66 59.57 17.97
CA PRO A 27 -18.55 59.82 17.06
C PRO A 27 -17.97 58.47 16.64
N ALA A 28 -17.52 58.33 15.39
CA ALA A 28 -17.04 57.05 14.85
C ALA A 28 -16.20 56.29 15.90
N GLY A 29 -16.71 55.15 16.38
CA GLY A 29 -16.11 54.35 17.45
C GLY A 29 -16.71 54.50 18.86
N ALA A 30 -17.73 55.33 19.08
CA ALA A 30 -18.35 55.45 20.39
C ALA A 30 -19.25 54.23 20.69
N GLN A 31 -18.77 53.44 21.66
CA GLN A 31 -19.38 52.21 22.13
C GLN A 31 -20.56 52.49 23.05
N ILE A 32 -21.74 51.94 22.74
CA ILE A 32 -22.86 51.93 23.66
C ILE A 32 -22.63 50.78 24.65
N THR A 33 -22.18 51.10 25.85
CA THR A 33 -21.99 50.13 26.95
C THR A 33 -23.27 50.00 27.75
N ASN A 34 -23.78 48.77 27.91
CA ASN A 34 -25.02 48.43 28.62
C ASN A 34 -26.27 49.19 28.12
N PRO A 35 -26.66 49.06 26.83
CA PRO A 35 -27.93 49.61 26.37
C PRO A 35 -29.09 48.99 27.15
N ASN A 36 -29.91 49.84 27.77
CA ASN A 36 -31.21 49.42 28.29
C ASN A 36 -32.17 49.26 27.11
N PHE A 37 -32.56 48.02 26.81
CA PHE A 37 -33.62 47.75 25.86
C PHE A 37 -34.97 47.76 26.57
N TRP A 38 -35.95 48.42 25.96
CA TRP A 38 -37.27 48.61 26.52
C TRP A 38 -38.32 48.02 25.58
N ARG A 39 -39.27 47.25 26.12
CA ARG A 39 -40.46 46.79 25.37
C ARG A 39 -41.69 47.57 25.82
N LYS A 40 -42.57 47.89 24.87
CA LYS A 40 -43.90 48.43 25.16
C LYS A 40 -44.93 47.31 25.14
N THR A 41 -45.77 47.24 26.18
CA THR A 41 -46.93 46.32 26.22
C THR A 41 -48.14 47.13 26.68
N GLY A 42 -49.07 47.41 25.77
CA GLY A 42 -50.13 48.39 26.00
C GLY A 42 -49.54 49.79 26.27
N ASN A 43 -49.91 50.40 27.41
CA ASN A 43 -49.40 51.72 27.82
C ASN A 43 -48.18 51.67 28.75
N ALA A 44 -47.71 50.48 29.12
CA ALA A 44 -46.57 50.30 30.01
C ALA A 44 -45.27 50.06 29.23
N VAL A 45 -44.16 50.59 29.75
CA VAL A 45 -42.80 50.39 29.25
C VAL A 45 -42.03 49.56 30.27
N TYR A 46 -41.48 48.44 29.84
CA TYR A 46 -40.74 47.50 30.69
C TYR A 46 -39.28 47.45 30.25
N LEU A 47 -38.37 47.46 31.22
CA LEU A 47 -36.97 47.11 31.00
C LEU A 47 -36.89 45.61 30.63
N ILE A 48 -36.17 45.28 29.58
CA ILE A 48 -35.94 43.90 29.16
C ILE A 48 -34.67 43.41 29.90
N ASN A 49 -34.78 42.41 30.78
CA ASN A 49 -33.63 41.81 31.47
C ASN A 49 -33.85 40.29 31.70
N PRO A 50 -32.82 39.42 31.61
CA PRO A 50 -31.45 39.64 31.12
C PRO A 50 -31.16 39.00 29.73
N SER A 51 -32.10 38.30 29.10
CA SER A 51 -31.91 37.67 27.78
C SER A 51 -32.80 38.33 26.73
N TRP A 52 -32.19 38.82 25.64
CA TRP A 52 -32.90 39.38 24.49
C TRP A 52 -32.38 38.75 23.19
N THR A 53 -33.31 38.33 22.33
CA THR A 53 -33.01 37.78 21.01
C THR A 53 -33.00 38.92 19.99
N LEU A 54 -31.86 39.15 19.34
CA LEU A 54 -31.77 40.02 18.17
C LEU A 54 -31.91 39.16 16.91
N GLY A 55 -32.79 39.55 15.99
CA GLY A 55 -32.99 38.83 14.74
C GLY A 55 -33.79 37.54 14.93
N ASP A 56 -35.12 37.65 14.97
CA ASP A 56 -36.03 36.50 14.92
C ASP A 56 -36.84 36.49 13.61
N SER A 57 -37.67 35.46 13.40
CA SER A 57 -38.48 35.34 12.18
C SER A 57 -39.49 36.48 12.00
N SER A 58 -39.87 37.18 13.07
CA SER A 58 -40.80 38.31 13.05
C SER A 58 -40.08 39.65 12.92
N HIS A 59 -38.79 39.70 13.27
CA HIS A 59 -37.93 40.88 13.23
C HIS A 59 -36.54 40.48 12.68
N PRO A 60 -36.45 40.12 11.39
CA PRO A 60 -35.19 39.70 10.80
C PRO A 60 -34.21 40.87 10.74
N ILE A 61 -32.93 40.59 11.00
CA ILE A 61 -31.84 41.52 10.73
C ILE A 61 -31.22 41.08 9.40
N PRO A 62 -31.47 41.80 8.29
CA PRO A 62 -31.05 41.36 6.96
C PRO A 62 -29.52 41.33 6.81
N GLU A 63 -28.80 42.16 7.55
CA GLU A 63 -27.34 42.17 7.59
C GLU A 63 -26.86 42.62 8.98
N MET A 64 -25.92 41.88 9.56
CA MET A 64 -25.26 42.20 10.82
C MET A 64 -23.76 42.04 10.64
N THR A 65 -23.04 43.15 10.64
CA THR A 65 -21.57 43.14 10.61
C THR A 65 -21.05 43.23 12.05
N VAL A 66 -20.23 42.26 12.46
CA VAL A 66 -19.62 42.24 13.80
C VAL A 66 -18.11 42.12 13.64
N THR A 67 -17.36 43.07 14.20
CA THR A 67 -15.89 43.05 14.14
C THR A 67 -15.28 42.02 15.09
N THR A 68 -15.90 41.82 16.27
CA THR A 68 -15.49 40.82 17.25
C THR A 68 -16.71 40.23 17.93
N ALA A 69 -16.87 38.91 17.91
CA ALA A 69 -17.94 38.20 18.59
C ALA A 69 -17.37 37.00 19.35
N THR A 70 -17.91 36.71 20.54
CA THR A 70 -17.78 35.39 21.16
C THR A 70 -19.07 34.63 20.87
N ILE A 71 -18.99 33.55 20.10
CA ILE A 71 -20.13 32.71 19.77
C ILE A 71 -20.05 31.47 20.66
N THR A 72 -20.98 31.33 21.60
CA THR A 72 -21.00 30.19 22.54
C THR A 72 -21.71 28.97 21.96
N GLY A 73 -22.43 29.11 20.84
CA GLY A 73 -23.07 28.02 20.14
C GLY A 73 -23.95 28.50 18.98
N ILE A 74 -24.20 27.60 18.04
CA ILE A 74 -25.15 27.77 16.94
C ILE A 74 -26.08 26.57 17.02
N SER A 75 -27.35 26.81 17.36
CA SER A 75 -28.32 25.74 17.62
C SER A 75 -29.12 25.32 16.38
N SER A 76 -29.05 26.09 15.29
CA SER A 76 -29.76 25.84 14.03
C SER A 76 -29.16 26.68 12.90
N GLY A 77 -29.21 26.17 11.66
CA GLY A 77 -28.72 26.83 10.45
C GLY A 77 -27.28 26.47 10.07
N ASP A 78 -26.85 26.99 8.92
CA ASP A 78 -25.53 26.74 8.35
C ASP A 78 -24.54 27.87 8.71
N LEU A 79 -23.25 27.53 8.76
CA LEU A 79 -22.15 28.49 8.74
C LEU A 79 -21.60 28.56 7.32
N LEU A 80 -22.00 29.57 6.54
CA LEU A 80 -21.58 29.76 5.16
C LEU A 80 -20.68 31.01 5.03
N PRO A 81 -19.47 30.90 4.48
CA PRO A 81 -18.65 32.07 4.18
C PRO A 81 -19.26 32.88 3.03
N SER A 82 -19.09 34.21 3.06
CA SER A 82 -19.62 35.10 2.01
C SER A 82 -18.85 35.06 0.68
N ALA A 83 -17.67 34.43 0.67
CA ALA A 83 -16.84 34.28 -0.51
C ALA A 83 -16.11 32.92 -0.49
N ASN A 84 -16.02 32.28 -1.65
CA ASN A 84 -15.30 31.02 -1.82
C ASN A 84 -13.79 31.22 -1.67
N ASN A 85 -13.09 30.31 -1.01
CA ASN A 85 -11.62 30.30 -0.88
C ASN A 85 -11.02 31.61 -0.32
N THR A 86 -11.78 32.36 0.48
CA THR A 86 -11.36 33.67 1.01
C THR A 86 -11.10 33.65 2.52
N TYR A 87 -11.83 32.82 3.27
CA TYR A 87 -11.79 32.81 4.73
C TYR A 87 -11.35 31.46 5.26
N ASP A 88 -10.47 31.50 6.28
CA ASP A 88 -10.02 30.33 7.00
C ASP A 88 -10.94 30.03 8.20
N MET A 89 -11.04 28.75 8.57
CA MET A 89 -11.63 28.32 9.84
C MET A 89 -10.53 28.13 10.88
N GLY A 90 -10.15 29.25 11.52
CA GLY A 90 -9.04 29.30 12.47
C GLY A 90 -7.70 29.61 11.79
N ALA A 91 -6.62 29.56 12.56
CA ALA A 91 -5.25 29.78 12.11
C ALA A 91 -4.29 28.96 12.99
N PHE A 92 -3.01 28.84 12.62
CA PHE A 92 -2.04 28.02 13.38
C PHE A 92 -1.99 28.36 14.89
N GLY A 93 -2.07 29.65 15.26
CA GLY A 93 -2.11 30.11 16.66
C GLY A 93 -3.49 30.14 17.32
N SER A 94 -4.55 29.94 16.53
CA SER A 94 -5.96 29.99 16.95
C SER A 94 -6.71 28.82 16.31
N ALA A 95 -6.14 27.62 16.45
CA ALA A 95 -6.67 26.42 15.85
C ALA A 95 -7.84 25.89 16.67
N TRP A 96 -8.76 25.21 15.99
CA TRP A 96 -9.75 24.38 16.66
C TRP A 96 -9.03 23.18 17.27
N LYS A 97 -9.40 22.83 18.51
CA LYS A 97 -8.85 21.64 19.15
C LYS A 97 -9.27 20.37 18.39
N ASP A 98 -10.57 20.26 18.12
CA ASP A 98 -11.19 19.08 17.52
C ASP A 98 -12.28 19.53 16.52
N VAL A 99 -12.46 18.76 15.43
CA VAL A 99 -13.56 18.92 14.47
C VAL A 99 -14.39 17.64 14.49
N TYR A 100 -15.58 17.70 15.08
CA TYR A 100 -16.52 16.58 15.10
C TYR A 100 -17.55 16.74 13.97
N ALA A 101 -17.46 15.88 12.97
CA ALA A 101 -18.41 15.81 11.86
C ALA A 101 -19.09 14.44 11.86
N SER A 102 -20.43 14.39 11.90
CA SER A 102 -21.18 13.14 11.74
C SER A 102 -21.20 12.63 10.30
N GLY A 103 -20.87 13.49 9.33
CA GLY A 103 -20.78 13.18 7.92
C GLY A 103 -19.36 13.34 7.39
N THR A 104 -19.23 13.96 6.22
CA THR A 104 -17.97 14.08 5.49
C THR A 104 -17.28 15.42 5.76
N ILE A 105 -15.95 15.40 5.93
CA ILE A 105 -15.11 16.59 5.81
C ILE A 105 -14.59 16.64 4.37
N LEU A 106 -14.93 17.70 3.64
CA LEU A 106 -14.45 17.94 2.28
C LEU A 106 -13.37 19.03 2.31
N GLY A 107 -12.18 18.70 1.81
CA GLY A 107 -11.08 19.64 1.62
C GLY A 107 -10.30 19.29 0.36
N ASP A 108 -9.67 20.30 -0.25
CA ASP A 108 -8.81 20.09 -1.42
C ASP A 108 -7.59 19.21 -1.06
N LYS A 109 -7.00 19.47 0.10
CA LYS A 109 -5.83 18.76 0.60
C LYS A 109 -5.85 18.64 2.12
N LEU A 110 -5.55 17.43 2.60
CA LEU A 110 -5.29 17.20 4.01
C LEU A 110 -3.77 17.19 4.24
N LEU A 111 -3.28 18.18 4.98
CA LEU A 111 -1.89 18.23 5.44
C LEU A 111 -1.85 17.69 6.87
N VAL A 112 -1.19 16.55 7.06
CA VAL A 112 -0.94 15.95 8.37
C VAL A 112 0.55 16.11 8.74
N GLY A 113 0.85 16.02 10.03
CA GLY A 113 2.26 15.95 10.48
C GLY A 113 2.97 14.74 9.90
N VAL A 114 4.31 14.69 9.97
CA VAL A 114 5.07 13.58 9.35
C VAL A 114 4.82 12.22 10.02
N GLY A 115 4.52 12.22 11.33
CA GLY A 115 4.38 10.98 12.11
C GLY A 115 5.69 10.20 12.23
N SER A 116 5.61 9.02 12.84
CA SER A 116 6.71 8.07 12.94
C SER A 116 6.18 6.63 12.91
N VAL A 117 7.07 5.64 12.91
CA VAL A 117 6.68 4.23 12.99
C VAL A 117 5.94 3.92 14.30
N GLY A 118 6.28 4.55 15.42
CA GLY A 118 5.57 4.32 16.70
C GLY A 118 4.38 5.25 16.94
N ALA A 119 4.14 6.19 16.05
CA ALA A 119 3.06 7.18 16.15
C ALA A 119 2.76 7.74 14.76
N PRO A 120 2.07 6.98 13.88
CA PRO A 120 1.74 7.43 12.54
C PRO A 120 0.83 8.67 12.56
N SER A 121 0.92 9.46 11.50
CA SER A 121 0.20 10.72 11.35
C SER A 121 -1.30 10.56 11.12
N VAL A 122 -1.68 9.46 10.48
CA VAL A 122 -3.06 8.99 10.36
C VAL A 122 -3.10 7.67 11.10
N ALA A 123 -3.81 7.65 12.23
CA ALA A 123 -3.92 6.50 13.12
C ALA A 123 -5.39 6.23 13.46
N PHE A 124 -5.64 5.15 14.18
CA PHE A 124 -6.99 4.74 14.57
C PHE A 124 -7.23 5.02 16.06
N ALA A 125 -8.45 5.39 16.43
CA ALA A 125 -8.78 5.61 17.83
C ALA A 125 -8.60 4.30 18.63
N GLY A 126 -7.71 4.33 19.63
CA GLY A 126 -7.37 3.17 20.45
C GLY A 126 -6.23 2.29 19.91
N ASP A 127 -5.68 2.62 18.74
CA ASP A 127 -4.51 1.97 18.12
C ASP A 127 -3.64 3.07 17.51
N ASP A 128 -2.77 3.64 18.34
CA ASP A 128 -1.92 4.78 18.02
C ASP A 128 -0.60 4.39 17.36
N ASP A 129 -0.39 3.10 17.08
CA ASP A 129 0.82 2.57 16.44
C ASP A 129 0.55 1.87 15.09
N THR A 130 -0.70 1.85 14.62
CA THR A 130 -1.11 1.37 13.29
C THR A 130 -1.63 2.52 12.45
N GLY A 131 -1.13 2.66 11.21
CA GLY A 131 -1.50 3.80 10.38
C GLY A 131 -0.57 4.15 9.23
N ILE A 132 -0.60 5.42 8.83
CA ILE A 132 0.18 5.99 7.72
C ILE A 132 1.10 7.10 8.24
N PHE A 133 2.37 7.09 7.82
CA PHE A 133 3.33 8.14 8.14
C PHE A 133 4.21 8.50 6.94
N SER A 134 4.82 9.68 7.00
CA SER A 134 5.85 10.12 6.05
C SER A 134 7.21 9.65 6.53
N VAL A 135 7.83 8.73 5.79
CA VAL A 135 9.18 8.20 6.10
C VAL A 135 10.23 9.29 5.88
N SER A 136 10.07 10.02 4.78
CA SER A 136 10.84 11.19 4.35
C SER A 136 10.10 11.82 3.17
N THR A 137 10.60 12.94 2.64
CA THR A 137 10.00 13.58 1.46
C THR A 137 9.88 12.60 0.29
N GLY A 138 8.66 12.44 -0.23
CA GLY A 138 8.37 11.54 -1.35
C GLY A 138 8.25 10.05 -0.99
N ASN A 139 8.27 9.70 0.31
CA ASN A 139 8.14 8.32 0.77
C ASN A 139 7.03 8.19 1.82
N VAL A 140 6.14 7.22 1.63
CA VAL A 140 5.00 6.94 2.53
C VAL A 140 5.11 5.50 3.04
N GLY A 141 4.95 5.34 4.36
CA GLY A 141 4.96 4.04 5.03
C GLY A 141 3.61 3.68 5.62
N LEU A 142 3.24 2.41 5.52
CA LEU A 142 2.14 1.80 6.24
C LEU A 142 2.70 1.01 7.42
N VAL A 143 2.12 1.23 8.60
CA VAL A 143 2.58 0.66 9.87
C VAL A 143 1.45 -0.16 10.48
N SER A 144 1.81 -1.26 11.13
CA SER A 144 0.93 -1.96 12.05
C SER A 144 1.71 -2.47 13.26
N ASN A 145 1.16 -2.30 14.46
CA ASN A 145 1.77 -2.70 15.73
C ASN A 145 3.19 -2.10 15.89
N GLY A 146 3.34 -0.81 15.58
CA GLY A 146 4.61 -0.10 15.74
C GLY A 146 5.74 -0.59 14.81
N SER A 147 5.39 -1.22 13.69
CA SER A 147 6.35 -1.77 12.71
C SER A 147 5.88 -1.49 11.28
N GLU A 148 6.76 -0.93 10.46
CA GLU A 148 6.49 -0.66 9.05
C GLU A 148 6.35 -1.97 8.26
N LYS A 149 5.26 -2.09 7.49
CA LYS A 149 4.93 -3.28 6.70
C LYS A 149 5.08 -3.07 5.20
N PHE A 150 4.91 -1.83 4.76
CA PHE A 150 4.92 -1.49 3.34
C PHE A 150 5.36 -0.04 3.16
N ARG A 151 6.20 0.19 2.16
CA ARG A 151 6.68 1.53 1.81
C ARG A 151 6.52 1.77 0.33
N VAL A 152 5.90 2.90 -0.02
CA VAL A 152 5.98 3.48 -1.36
C VAL A 152 7.05 4.56 -1.34
N GLY A 153 8.09 4.38 -2.13
CA GLY A 153 9.09 5.40 -2.37
C GLY A 153 9.00 6.01 -3.76
N GLY A 154 9.91 6.94 -4.05
CA GLY A 154 9.88 7.69 -5.32
C GLY A 154 9.96 6.82 -6.58
N ASN A 155 10.70 5.69 -6.52
CA ASN A 155 10.92 4.80 -7.66
C ASN A 155 10.54 3.33 -7.38
N ASN A 156 10.22 2.99 -6.14
CA ASN A 156 10.05 1.60 -5.74
C ASN A 156 8.95 1.42 -4.70
N VAL A 157 8.54 0.17 -4.55
CA VAL A 157 7.70 -0.29 -3.46
C VAL A 157 8.50 -1.35 -2.71
N THR A 158 8.61 -1.22 -1.40
CA THR A 158 9.40 -2.14 -0.57
C THR A 158 8.58 -2.70 0.58
N MET A 159 8.84 -3.97 0.90
CA MET A 159 8.23 -4.75 1.98
C MET A 159 9.36 -5.60 2.58
N ALA A 160 9.31 -5.92 3.88
CA ALA A 160 10.32 -6.80 4.48
C ALA A 160 10.21 -8.23 3.92
N ASP A 161 9.05 -8.86 4.12
CA ASP A 161 8.75 -10.20 3.63
C ASP A 161 7.42 -10.20 2.87
N ILE A 162 7.32 -11.04 1.84
CA ILE A 162 6.05 -11.39 1.19
C ILE A 162 5.68 -12.79 1.67
N VAL A 163 4.89 -12.85 2.74
CA VAL A 163 4.41 -14.11 3.32
C VAL A 163 2.92 -14.25 3.01
N PRO A 164 2.46 -15.36 2.40
CA PRO A 164 1.04 -15.57 2.18
C PRO A 164 0.30 -15.75 3.51
N SER A 165 -0.94 -15.27 3.58
CA SER A 165 -1.79 -15.40 4.78
C SER A 165 -2.10 -16.84 5.16
N THR A 166 -2.01 -17.76 4.20
CA THR A 166 -2.47 -19.14 4.29
C THR A 166 -1.64 -19.99 3.33
N ASP A 167 -1.39 -21.23 3.72
CA ASP A 167 -0.67 -22.20 2.88
C ASP A 167 -1.48 -22.58 1.63
N ASN A 168 -0.79 -22.86 0.52
CA ASN A 168 -1.34 -23.41 -0.74
C ASN A 168 -2.59 -22.73 -1.33
N THR A 169 -2.79 -21.43 -1.07
CA THR A 169 -4.03 -20.71 -1.46
C THR A 169 -3.76 -19.31 -2.04
N ARG A 170 -2.49 -18.93 -2.21
CA ARG A 170 -2.08 -17.63 -2.74
C ARG A 170 -1.07 -17.83 -3.85
N ASP A 171 -1.38 -17.27 -5.00
CA ASP A 171 -0.51 -17.29 -6.17
C ASP A 171 0.27 -15.98 -6.27
N LEU A 172 1.46 -16.04 -6.85
CA LEU A 172 2.20 -14.87 -7.33
C LEU A 172 1.97 -14.72 -8.83
N GLY A 173 0.93 -13.96 -9.18
CA GLY A 173 0.42 -13.83 -10.55
C GLY A 173 -0.82 -14.70 -10.80
N SER A 174 -1.21 -14.86 -12.05
CA SER A 174 -2.32 -15.72 -12.50
C SER A 174 -2.12 -16.17 -13.95
N SER A 175 -3.01 -17.01 -14.47
CA SER A 175 -2.98 -17.40 -15.90
C SER A 175 -3.23 -16.25 -16.87
N ALA A 176 -3.88 -15.16 -16.42
CA ALA A 176 -4.12 -13.96 -17.22
C ALA A 176 -3.03 -12.89 -17.04
N PHE A 177 -2.34 -12.89 -15.89
CA PHE A 177 -1.36 -11.86 -15.53
C PHE A 177 -0.11 -12.51 -14.96
N THR A 178 0.94 -12.55 -15.77
CA THR A 178 2.24 -13.12 -15.40
C THR A 178 3.30 -12.03 -15.33
N TYR A 179 4.35 -12.28 -14.55
CA TYR A 179 5.54 -11.43 -14.55
C TYR A 179 6.35 -11.73 -15.81
N ALA A 180 6.75 -10.68 -16.53
CA ALA A 180 7.63 -10.84 -17.69
C ALA A 180 8.99 -11.41 -17.29
N GLU A 181 9.52 -10.96 -16.15
CA GLU A 181 10.81 -11.38 -15.61
C GLU A 181 10.76 -11.44 -14.08
N SER A 182 11.57 -12.33 -13.50
CA SER A 182 11.81 -12.41 -12.06
C SER A 182 13.31 -12.38 -11.81
N HIS A 183 13.78 -11.37 -11.07
CA HIS A 183 15.18 -11.19 -10.72
C HIS A 183 15.35 -11.60 -9.25
N VAL A 184 15.64 -12.89 -9.01
CA VAL A 184 15.86 -13.46 -7.67
C VAL A 184 17.31 -13.90 -7.51
N GLN A 185 17.90 -13.66 -6.34
CA GLN A 185 19.26 -14.09 -6.05
C GLN A 185 19.33 -15.61 -5.85
N ASP A 186 18.41 -16.15 -5.06
CA ASP A 186 18.27 -17.57 -4.78
C ASP A 186 16.80 -17.98 -4.88
N ALA A 187 16.54 -19.19 -5.37
CA ALA A 187 15.20 -19.77 -5.45
C ALA A 187 15.19 -21.17 -4.83
N TYR A 188 14.38 -21.35 -3.78
CA TYR A 188 14.14 -22.64 -3.13
C TYR A 188 12.76 -23.16 -3.51
N VAL A 189 12.70 -24.23 -4.30
CA VAL A 189 11.44 -24.88 -4.69
C VAL A 189 11.34 -26.22 -3.95
N TYR A 190 10.36 -26.34 -3.06
CA TYR A 190 10.17 -27.53 -2.22
C TYR A 190 9.38 -28.65 -2.90
N ASP A 191 8.58 -28.32 -3.91
CA ASP A 191 7.79 -29.28 -4.69
C ASP A 191 8.19 -29.19 -6.17
N THR A 192 7.28 -28.76 -7.04
CA THR A 192 7.46 -28.85 -8.49
C THR A 192 7.72 -27.47 -9.11
N LEU A 193 8.79 -27.34 -9.88
CA LEU A 193 9.03 -26.19 -10.77
C LEU A 193 8.52 -26.51 -12.17
N ASN A 194 7.40 -25.91 -12.58
CA ASN A 194 6.89 -26.03 -13.93
C ASN A 194 7.33 -24.83 -14.79
N THR A 195 8.31 -25.04 -15.68
CA THR A 195 8.83 -23.99 -16.57
C THR A 195 8.07 -23.88 -17.90
N GLY A 196 6.97 -24.62 -18.07
CA GLY A 196 6.30 -24.77 -19.37
C GLY A 196 7.20 -25.43 -20.43
N SER A 197 6.72 -25.48 -21.68
CA SER A 197 7.52 -25.95 -22.82
C SER A 197 8.63 -24.94 -23.12
N TRP A 198 9.86 -25.25 -22.72
CA TRP A 198 11.03 -24.48 -23.13
C TRP A 198 11.20 -24.64 -24.63
N LYS A 199 10.71 -23.67 -25.42
CA LYS A 199 10.98 -23.60 -26.84
C LYS A 199 12.43 -23.14 -27.00
N SER A 200 13.34 -24.11 -27.13
CA SER A 200 14.65 -23.85 -27.71
C SER A 200 14.41 -23.10 -29.02
N ALA A 201 14.85 -21.84 -29.11
CA ALA A 201 14.92 -21.18 -30.39
C ALA A 201 15.74 -22.07 -31.32
N THR A 202 15.15 -22.43 -32.47
CA THR A 202 15.70 -23.26 -33.55
C THR A 202 15.73 -24.79 -33.35
N ASP A 203 14.57 -25.45 -33.42
CA ASP A 203 14.43 -26.56 -34.38
C ASP A 203 12.95 -26.78 -34.78
N PRO A 204 12.52 -26.41 -36.00
CA PRO A 204 11.17 -26.67 -36.49
C PRO A 204 11.00 -28.17 -36.82
N GLY A 205 10.86 -29.02 -35.80
CA GLY A 205 10.58 -30.45 -36.03
C GLY A 205 10.75 -31.41 -34.85
N SER A 206 11.34 -31.02 -33.72
CA SER A 206 11.61 -31.98 -32.63
C SER A 206 10.39 -32.20 -31.70
N PRO A 207 9.89 -33.44 -31.54
CA PRO A 207 8.70 -33.75 -30.75
C PRO A 207 8.92 -33.80 -29.22
N TYR A 208 10.10 -33.47 -28.70
CA TYR A 208 10.39 -33.53 -27.26
C TYR A 208 11.00 -32.22 -26.73
N PRO A 209 10.29 -31.48 -25.84
CA PRO A 209 10.90 -30.37 -25.14
C PRO A 209 11.83 -30.90 -24.03
N PHE A 210 13.11 -31.03 -24.32
CA PHE A 210 14.12 -31.25 -23.29
C PHE A 210 14.44 -29.92 -22.59
N MET A 211 14.60 -29.95 -21.26
CA MET A 211 15.29 -28.87 -20.54
C MET A 211 16.76 -28.89 -20.97
N SER A 212 17.10 -28.06 -21.95
CA SER A 212 18.48 -27.68 -22.19
C SER A 212 18.87 -26.68 -21.10
N PHE A 213 19.84 -27.04 -20.27
CA PHE A 213 20.64 -26.04 -19.59
C PHE A 213 21.69 -25.60 -20.60
N PRO A 214 21.57 -24.44 -21.27
CA PRO A 214 22.66 -23.95 -22.09
C PRO A 214 23.83 -23.65 -21.15
N LEU A 215 24.76 -24.60 -21.04
CA LEU A 215 26.14 -24.29 -20.75
C LEU A 215 26.54 -23.28 -21.83
N SER A 216 26.59 -22.00 -21.46
CA SER A 216 27.01 -20.91 -22.34
C SER A 216 28.14 -21.39 -23.24
N ALA A 217 27.92 -21.31 -24.56
CA ALA A 217 28.83 -21.85 -25.57
C ALA A 217 30.21 -21.17 -25.57
N THR A 218 30.42 -20.15 -24.74
CA THR A 218 31.74 -19.59 -24.43
C THR A 218 31.70 -18.96 -23.02
N PRO A 219 32.00 -19.69 -21.95
CA PRO A 219 32.35 -19.04 -20.70
C PRO A 219 33.60 -18.19 -20.97
N ALA A 220 33.66 -16.97 -20.43
CA ALA A 220 34.93 -16.25 -20.34
C ALA A 220 35.99 -17.19 -19.74
N ALA A 221 37.22 -17.14 -20.24
CA ALA A 221 38.30 -18.02 -19.78
C ALA A 221 38.39 -18.00 -18.24
N GLY A 222 38.04 -19.12 -17.60
CA GLY A 222 38.01 -19.26 -16.14
C GLY A 222 36.63 -19.50 -15.51
N THR A 223 35.52 -19.30 -16.21
CA THR A 223 34.17 -19.51 -15.65
C THR A 223 33.74 -20.97 -15.77
N ARG A 224 33.50 -21.63 -14.63
CA ARG A 224 32.93 -22.99 -14.58
C ARG A 224 31.40 -22.89 -14.48
N ASN A 225 30.70 -23.29 -15.53
CA ASN A 225 29.26 -23.52 -15.45
C ASN A 225 29.04 -24.93 -14.90
N ASN A 226 28.48 -25.04 -13.69
CA ASN A 226 28.24 -26.31 -13.02
C ASN A 226 26.74 -26.57 -12.94
N ALA A 227 26.23 -27.53 -13.70
CA ALA A 227 24.89 -28.07 -13.50
C ALA A 227 24.99 -29.22 -12.50
N ILE A 228 24.62 -28.98 -11.24
CA ILE A 228 24.55 -30.03 -10.22
C ILE A 228 23.13 -30.59 -10.23
N ILE A 229 22.94 -31.69 -10.93
CA ILE A 229 21.69 -32.44 -10.96
C ILE A 229 21.80 -33.55 -9.91
N SER A 230 21.18 -33.35 -8.75
CA SER A 230 21.09 -34.38 -7.70
C SER A 230 19.76 -35.10 -7.84
N MET A 231 19.80 -36.34 -8.34
CA MET A 231 18.59 -37.16 -8.52
C MET A 231 18.40 -38.07 -7.30
N GLY A 232 17.18 -38.16 -6.79
CA GLY A 232 16.81 -39.13 -5.75
C GLY A 232 16.91 -40.57 -6.25
N SER A 233 16.70 -41.55 -5.35
CA SER A 233 16.99 -42.98 -5.56
C SER A 233 16.19 -43.69 -6.68
N SER A 234 15.27 -43.02 -7.36
CA SER A 234 14.29 -43.65 -8.26
C SER A 234 14.26 -43.05 -9.68
N TYR A 235 15.15 -42.12 -10.02
CA TYR A 235 15.11 -41.45 -11.32
C TYR A 235 16.39 -41.69 -12.12
N MET A 236 16.25 -42.06 -13.39
CA MET A 236 17.37 -42.19 -14.32
C MET A 236 17.76 -40.82 -14.88
N MET A 237 19.06 -40.50 -14.83
CA MET A 237 19.64 -39.34 -15.49
C MET A 237 19.99 -39.71 -16.94
N SER A 238 19.22 -39.21 -17.91
CA SER A 238 19.55 -39.37 -19.32
C SER A 238 20.34 -38.17 -19.80
N PHE A 239 21.61 -38.38 -20.16
CA PHE A 239 22.40 -37.40 -20.90
C PHE A 239 22.30 -37.72 -22.39
N TYR A 240 21.72 -36.82 -23.17
CA TYR A 240 21.69 -36.95 -24.62
C TYR A 240 22.61 -35.89 -25.23
N GLY A 241 23.56 -36.34 -26.05
CA GLY A 241 24.41 -35.46 -26.85
C GLY A 241 24.04 -35.61 -28.31
N GLU A 242 23.21 -34.72 -28.85
CA GLU A 242 22.98 -34.65 -30.29
C GLU A 242 24.07 -33.83 -30.97
N ASN A 243 24.55 -34.34 -32.10
CA ASN A 243 25.44 -33.63 -33.00
C ASN A 243 24.65 -33.19 -34.23
N THR A 244 23.86 -32.12 -34.10
CA THR A 244 23.15 -31.50 -35.22
C THR A 244 24.04 -30.43 -35.84
N GLY A 245 25.05 -30.82 -36.62
CA GLY A 245 25.80 -29.82 -37.38
C GLY A 245 27.11 -30.27 -38.04
N ALA A 246 27.11 -30.20 -39.37
CA ALA A 246 28.24 -30.19 -40.29
C ALA A 246 29.01 -31.51 -40.48
N ALA A 247 28.95 -31.98 -41.72
CA ALA A 247 29.49 -33.23 -42.24
C ALA A 247 31.00 -33.43 -42.12
N ASN A 248 31.76 -32.57 -41.45
CA ASN A 248 33.17 -32.81 -41.13
C ASN A 248 33.61 -31.84 -40.01
N ALA A 249 34.11 -32.42 -38.92
CA ALA A 249 34.82 -31.80 -37.78
C ALA A 249 33.98 -31.22 -36.63
N VAL A 250 33.61 -32.05 -35.65
CA VAL A 250 33.99 -31.87 -34.23
C VAL A 250 34.12 -33.25 -33.55
N LYS A 251 35.25 -33.43 -32.87
CA LYS A 251 35.71 -34.59 -32.07
C LYS A 251 34.75 -34.93 -30.93
N ASN A 252 34.70 -36.22 -30.57
CA ASN A 252 34.25 -36.79 -29.29
C ASN A 252 34.06 -35.75 -28.18
N ARG A 253 32.83 -35.28 -27.97
CA ARG A 253 32.48 -34.61 -26.72
C ARG A 253 32.24 -35.71 -25.69
N SER A 254 33.28 -36.01 -24.92
CA SER A 254 33.17 -36.96 -23.81
C SER A 254 32.29 -36.35 -22.72
N VAL A 255 31.23 -37.05 -22.35
CA VAL A 255 30.53 -36.78 -21.08
C VAL A 255 31.41 -37.34 -19.98
N ASN A 256 32.26 -36.48 -19.40
CA ASN A 256 33.13 -36.87 -18.29
C ASN A 256 32.34 -36.88 -16.99
N ILE A 257 31.80 -38.04 -16.62
CA ILE A 257 31.13 -38.24 -15.33
C ILE A 257 32.22 -38.45 -14.26
N HIS A 258 32.51 -37.41 -13.49
CA HIS A 258 33.44 -37.51 -12.35
C HIS A 258 32.66 -37.79 -11.06
N ALA A 259 32.33 -39.06 -10.82
CA ALA A 259 31.74 -39.49 -9.56
C ALA A 259 32.83 -40.04 -8.63
N PRO A 260 33.05 -39.48 -7.42
CA PRO A 260 34.03 -40.02 -6.47
C PRO A 260 33.71 -41.46 -6.05
N ARG A 261 32.44 -41.86 -6.16
CA ARG A 261 31.97 -43.25 -6.06
C ARG A 261 30.79 -43.44 -7.01
N PHE A 262 30.99 -44.20 -8.09
CA PHE A 262 29.91 -44.67 -8.94
C PHE A 262 29.43 -46.02 -8.40
N LYS A 263 28.27 -46.04 -7.72
CA LYS A 263 27.69 -47.28 -7.17
C LYS A 263 26.61 -47.78 -8.12
N PHE A 264 26.85 -48.93 -8.72
CA PHE A 264 25.75 -49.73 -9.28
C PHE A 264 25.04 -50.46 -8.14
N GLY A 265 23.79 -50.89 -8.38
CA GLY A 265 22.84 -51.39 -7.38
C GLY A 265 23.33 -52.55 -6.50
N GLN A 266 22.42 -53.00 -5.61
CA GLN A 266 22.63 -53.99 -4.54
C GLN A 266 23.74 -55.03 -4.79
N ALA A 267 24.50 -55.36 -3.74
CA ALA A 267 25.45 -56.46 -3.79
C ALA A 267 24.76 -57.74 -4.31
N ASN A 268 25.42 -58.44 -5.23
CA ASN A 268 24.98 -59.72 -5.83
C ASN A 268 23.95 -59.65 -6.98
N VAL A 269 23.75 -58.49 -7.61
CA VAL A 269 23.05 -58.42 -8.91
C VAL A 269 23.99 -57.97 -10.03
N THR A 270 23.82 -58.56 -11.22
CA THR A 270 24.50 -58.12 -12.44
C THR A 270 23.96 -56.75 -12.81
N ASN A 271 24.83 -55.74 -12.81
CA ASN A 271 24.48 -54.39 -13.22
C ASN A 271 24.91 -54.18 -14.67
N TYR A 272 24.00 -53.64 -15.47
CA TYR A 272 24.24 -53.34 -16.88
C TYR A 272 24.32 -51.83 -17.06
N MET A 273 25.39 -51.35 -17.69
CA MET A 273 25.45 -50.03 -18.27
C MET A 273 25.40 -50.18 -19.79
N TYR A 274 24.31 -49.73 -20.40
CA TYR A 274 24.16 -49.76 -21.85
C TYR A 274 24.83 -48.50 -22.43
N ILE A 275 25.82 -48.71 -23.30
CA ILE A 275 26.49 -47.65 -24.04
C ILE A 275 26.05 -47.78 -25.49
N GLY A 276 25.22 -46.83 -25.94
CA GLY A 276 24.86 -46.70 -27.35
C GLY A 276 26.00 -46.07 -28.14
N THR A 277 26.35 -46.66 -29.27
CA THR A 277 27.19 -46.06 -30.31
C THR A 277 26.39 -45.98 -31.62
N THR A 278 26.86 -45.21 -32.59
CA THR A 278 26.23 -45.09 -33.92
C THR A 278 26.10 -46.43 -34.65
N ASP A 279 26.93 -47.43 -34.31
CA ASP A 279 26.99 -48.72 -35.00
C ASP A 279 26.44 -49.89 -34.16
N GLY A 280 25.82 -49.60 -33.01
CA GLY A 280 25.24 -50.62 -32.12
C GLY A 280 25.40 -50.30 -30.64
N CYS A 281 24.87 -51.17 -29.78
CA CYS A 281 24.93 -51.00 -28.33
C CYS A 281 25.83 -52.06 -27.68
N GLY A 282 26.69 -51.63 -26.76
CA GLY A 282 27.44 -52.51 -25.88
C GLY A 282 26.89 -52.45 -24.47
N ALA A 283 26.63 -53.61 -23.87
CA ALA A 283 26.34 -53.69 -22.44
C ALA A 283 27.67 -53.85 -21.70
N LEU A 284 28.07 -52.81 -20.97
CA LEU A 284 29.16 -52.89 -20.03
C LEU A 284 28.63 -53.57 -18.76
N THR A 285 29.05 -54.81 -18.55
CA THR A 285 28.56 -55.67 -17.47
C THR A 285 29.54 -55.65 -16.30
N PHE A 286 29.04 -55.34 -15.10
CA PHE A 286 29.80 -55.41 -13.86
C PHE A 286 29.36 -56.67 -13.10
N SER A 287 30.17 -57.73 -13.18
CA SER A 287 29.94 -58.96 -12.39
C SER A 287 30.65 -58.86 -11.05
N THR A 288 30.14 -59.57 -10.04
CA THR A 288 30.72 -59.61 -8.69
C THR A 288 32.11 -60.25 -8.61
N SER A 289 32.56 -60.92 -9.69
CA SER A 289 33.83 -61.66 -9.72
C SER A 289 34.92 -61.02 -10.57
N SER A 290 34.65 -59.90 -11.24
CA SER A 290 35.62 -59.24 -12.12
C SER A 290 35.97 -57.84 -11.63
N THR A 291 37.26 -57.57 -11.49
CA THR A 291 37.79 -56.21 -11.26
C THR A 291 37.67 -55.31 -12.48
N TYR A 292 37.35 -55.87 -13.64
CA TYR A 292 37.21 -55.14 -14.89
C TYR A 292 35.81 -55.36 -15.49
N PRO A 293 35.11 -54.29 -15.89
CA PRO A 293 33.87 -54.46 -16.63
C PRO A 293 34.11 -55.16 -17.98
N THR A 294 33.22 -56.06 -18.35
CA THR A 294 33.25 -56.71 -19.68
C THR A 294 32.28 -55.98 -20.59
N LEU A 295 32.77 -55.47 -21.72
CA LEU A 295 31.92 -54.92 -22.78
C LEU A 295 31.43 -56.07 -23.65
N THR A 296 30.16 -56.43 -23.53
CA THR A 296 29.55 -57.44 -24.39
C THR A 296 28.73 -56.72 -25.48
N PRO A 297 29.03 -56.94 -26.77
CA PRO A 297 28.17 -56.46 -27.85
C PRO A 297 26.77 -57.06 -27.66
N THR A 298 25.74 -56.21 -27.56
CA THR A 298 24.35 -56.67 -27.52
C THR A 298 23.71 -56.50 -28.89
N SER A 299 22.82 -57.42 -29.27
CA SER A 299 22.02 -57.23 -30.48
C SER A 299 21.22 -55.93 -30.39
N THR A 300 21.01 -55.27 -31.53
CA THR A 300 20.40 -53.94 -31.69
C THR A 300 18.99 -53.78 -31.10
N SER A 301 18.39 -54.85 -30.55
CA SER A 301 17.01 -54.91 -30.05
C SER A 301 16.80 -54.39 -28.62
N PHE A 302 17.86 -54.13 -27.84
CA PHE A 302 17.74 -53.65 -26.43
C PHE A 302 17.94 -52.14 -26.26
N CYS A 303 18.03 -51.39 -27.36
CA CYS A 303 18.17 -49.93 -27.36
C CYS A 303 16.94 -49.28 -27.97
N LEU A 304 15.92 -49.07 -27.13
CA LEU A 304 14.78 -48.18 -27.37
C LEU A 304 14.73 -47.16 -26.24
#